data_AF-A0A2N1P621-F1
#
_entry.id   AF-A0A2N1P621-F1
#
_cell.length_a   1.000
_cell.length_b   1.000
_cell.length_c   1.000
_cell.angle_alpha   90.00
_cell.angle_beta   90.00
_cell.angle_gamma   90.00
#
_symmetry.space_group_name_H-M   'P 1'
#
loop_
_entity.id
_entity.type
_entity.pdbx_description
1 polymer ?
#
loop_
_entity_poly.entity_id
_entity_poly.type
_entity_poly.pdbx_seq_one_letter_code
_entity_poly.pdbx_strand_id
1 'polypeptide(L)'
;MTLIGRVHSNGNLWLQAGSNLRMDSYVTCSGDLLHGRKGPGSVDNGNVQIKDTDGNYQNMKNSDGSFLESTNSNWYDSASSRWGGRVQDAAFGQTELNLPLTNSDDPHKLIERGSGNPDSYEHKAELKIIDGAAYAQIGSVWTNVTALLPANTLTSKSFYDKHEGTWVNTTEVDMAKLATSTYFPSNGVIYASDDRAGTFNALRLADAADLGHPVSIFSENPMYVKGDFNSIDKQPAALAADAVTFLSNNWDDARSHPDTSLNRRRVTETTCNASVMTGNTNTTSSNYNGGLENLPRFLETWKDNWGNQVKFKFTGSLVNLWNSLQADSPWSYGIYYTAPIREWAYDTDLDDPSKLPPETPVVRIFQRTRWQQVDIGYAVQEDSI
;
A
#
# COMPACT_ATOMS: atom_id res chain seq x y z
N MET A 1 9.41 13.61 9.25
CA MET A 1 8.21 13.01 8.61
C MET A 1 7.06 13.12 9.60
N THR A 2 5.84 13.30 9.11
CA THR A 2 4.62 13.26 9.94
C THR A 2 3.72 12.17 9.40
N LEU A 3 3.26 11.24 10.24
CA LEU A 3 2.29 10.20 9.93
C LEU A 3 0.98 10.57 10.63
N ILE A 4 -0.05 10.86 9.84
CA ILE A 4 -1.31 11.40 10.38
C ILE A 4 -2.26 10.27 10.82
N GLY A 5 -2.23 9.14 10.11
CA GLY A 5 -3.11 8.00 10.35
C GLY A 5 -2.62 7.08 11.47
N ARG A 6 -3.41 6.03 11.72
CA ARG A 6 -3.04 4.95 12.64
C ARG A 6 -1.87 4.15 12.07
N VAL A 7 -0.98 3.69 12.95
CA VAL A 7 0.14 2.82 12.62
C VAL A 7 -0.03 1.50 13.36
N HIS A 8 0.11 0.39 12.65
CA HIS A 8 0.09 -0.95 13.22
C HIS A 8 1.21 -1.81 12.61
N SER A 9 1.75 -2.73 13.41
CA SER A 9 2.66 -3.79 12.96
C SER A 9 2.22 -5.14 13.53
N ASN A 10 2.09 -6.17 12.68
CA ASN A 10 1.85 -7.56 13.09
C ASN A 10 3.10 -8.22 13.73
N GLY A 11 4.03 -7.43 14.26
CA GLY A 11 5.17 -7.92 15.02
C GLY A 11 5.86 -6.74 15.70
N ASN A 12 7.16 -6.86 15.99
CA ASN A 12 7.89 -5.74 16.60
C ASN A 12 7.86 -4.48 15.70
N LEU A 13 7.65 -3.32 16.31
CA LEU A 13 7.68 -2.02 15.65
C LEU A 13 8.96 -1.28 16.04
N TRP A 14 9.83 -1.05 15.06
CA TRP A 14 11.10 -0.35 15.25
C TRP A 14 10.97 1.11 14.81
N LEU A 15 11.24 2.04 15.72
CA LEU A 15 11.09 3.47 15.48
C LEU A 15 12.40 4.22 15.73
N GLN A 16 12.82 4.99 14.74
CA GLN A 16 13.92 5.94 14.88
C GLN A 16 13.74 7.11 13.92
N ALA A 17 14.47 8.19 14.15
CA ALA A 17 14.48 9.35 13.26
C ALA A 17 15.84 10.05 13.31
N GLY A 18 16.36 10.46 12.15
CA GLY A 18 17.56 11.30 12.10
C GLY A 18 17.33 12.70 12.70
N SER A 19 16.12 13.26 12.53
CA SER A 19 15.73 14.56 13.10
C SER A 19 14.44 14.47 13.88
N ASN A 20 13.29 14.37 13.19
CA ASN A 20 11.98 14.26 13.82
C ASN A 20 11.07 13.31 13.03
N LEU A 21 10.44 12.38 13.74
CA LEU A 21 9.27 11.61 13.32
C LEU A 21 8.09 12.03 14.20
N ARG A 22 6.97 12.38 13.58
CA ARG A 22 5.72 12.74 14.26
C ARG A 22 4.64 11.74 13.87
N MET A 23 3.85 11.29 14.85
CA MET A 23 2.69 10.43 14.65
C MET A 23 1.50 11.04 15.39
N ASP A 24 0.39 11.22 14.68
CA ASP A 24 -0.75 12.00 15.20
C ASP A 24 -1.86 11.13 15.81
N SER A 25 -1.81 9.82 15.56
CA SER A 25 -2.84 8.87 15.93
C SER A 25 -2.25 7.66 16.68
N TYR A 26 -3.05 6.61 16.82
CA TYR A 26 -2.66 5.36 17.47
C TYR A 26 -1.42 4.74 16.82
N VAL A 27 -0.50 4.29 17.66
CA VAL A 27 0.70 3.53 17.27
C VAL A 27 0.66 2.22 18.01
N THR A 28 0.46 1.14 17.28
CA THR A 28 0.20 -0.18 17.86
C THR A 28 1.09 -1.26 17.26
N CYS A 29 1.36 -2.32 18.02
CA CYS A 29 2.03 -3.50 17.50
C CYS A 29 1.66 -4.76 18.29
N SER A 30 1.68 -5.92 17.64
CA SER A 30 1.45 -7.21 18.31
C SER A 30 2.70 -7.76 19.02
N GLY A 31 3.88 -7.22 18.69
CA GLY A 31 5.14 -7.51 19.37
C GLY A 31 5.60 -6.35 20.25
N ASP A 32 6.91 -6.14 20.34
CA ASP A 32 7.53 -5.04 21.10
C ASP A 32 7.66 -3.76 20.26
N LEU A 33 7.45 -2.61 20.91
CA LEU A 33 7.78 -1.29 20.37
C LEU A 33 9.18 -0.89 20.84
N LEU A 34 10.09 -0.71 19.88
CA LEU A 34 11.53 -0.58 20.13
C LEU A 34 12.09 0.68 19.47
N HIS A 35 13.01 1.35 20.14
CA HIS A 35 13.83 2.40 19.53
C HIS A 35 14.94 1.77 18.69
N GLY A 36 15.19 2.37 17.53
CA GLY A 36 16.26 1.98 16.62
C GLY A 36 15.75 1.32 15.35
N ARG A 37 16.48 0.31 14.88
CA ARG A 37 16.24 -0.35 13.58
C ARG A 37 16.31 -1.87 13.71
N LYS A 38 15.47 -2.56 12.93
CA LYS A 38 15.40 -4.03 12.86
C LYS A 38 16.68 -4.70 12.31
N GLY A 39 17.51 -3.97 11.57
CA GLY A 39 18.61 -4.51 10.77
C GLY A 39 19.95 -3.79 10.95
N PRO A 40 20.98 -4.13 10.16
CA PRO A 40 22.32 -3.58 10.31
C PRO A 40 22.38 -2.08 10.03
N GLY A 41 23.34 -1.39 10.65
CA GLY A 41 23.62 0.04 10.44
C GLY A 41 23.52 0.85 11.74
N SER A 42 23.71 2.16 11.65
CA SER A 42 23.64 3.04 12.81
C SER A 42 22.20 3.26 13.28
N VAL A 43 22.06 3.45 14.59
CA VAL A 43 20.82 3.89 15.24
C VAL A 43 20.77 5.42 15.24
N ASP A 44 19.62 5.96 14.83
CA ASP A 44 19.37 7.40 14.85
C ASP A 44 18.67 7.83 16.15
N ASN A 45 19.14 8.92 16.74
CA ASN A 45 18.73 9.39 18.08
C ASN A 45 17.91 10.69 18.07
N GLY A 46 17.33 11.05 16.92
CA GLY A 46 16.39 12.16 16.81
C GLY A 46 15.06 11.89 17.52
N ASN A 47 14.16 12.85 17.47
CA ASN A 47 12.91 12.77 18.23
C ASN A 47 11.90 11.87 17.51
N VAL A 48 11.25 11.00 18.29
CA VAL A 48 10.07 10.24 17.88
C VAL A 48 8.91 10.74 18.74
N GLN A 49 8.02 11.52 18.15
CA GLN A 49 6.95 12.23 18.85
C GLN A 49 5.60 11.63 18.47
N ILE A 50 4.79 11.25 19.46
CA ILE A 50 3.45 10.70 19.25
C ILE A 50 2.46 11.59 20.01
N LYS A 51 1.37 12.02 19.37
CA LYS A 51 0.34 12.81 20.04
C LYS A 51 -0.37 11.98 21.11
N ASP A 52 -0.47 12.49 22.33
CA ASP A 52 -1.34 11.96 23.37
C ASP A 52 -2.83 12.25 23.10
N THR A 53 -3.72 11.76 23.97
CA THR A 53 -5.17 11.96 23.85
C THR A 53 -5.61 13.42 23.93
N ASP A 54 -4.80 14.28 24.56
CA ASP A 54 -5.05 15.71 24.69
C ASP A 54 -4.54 16.51 23.47
N GLY A 55 -3.90 15.83 22.51
CA GLY A 55 -3.40 16.42 21.27
C GLY A 55 -1.97 16.97 21.35
N ASN A 56 -1.26 16.75 22.45
CA ASN A 56 0.11 17.21 22.63
C ASN A 56 1.12 16.16 22.18
N TYR A 57 2.19 16.59 21.50
CA TYR A 57 3.26 15.68 21.10
C TYR A 57 4.14 15.29 22.29
N GLN A 58 4.21 13.98 22.54
CA GLN A 58 5.02 13.40 23.61
C GLN A 58 6.16 12.59 22.99
N ASN A 59 7.39 12.84 23.46
CA ASN A 59 8.59 12.23 22.90
C ASN A 59 8.82 10.84 23.50
N MET A 60 9.21 9.88 22.66
CA MET A 60 9.75 8.59 23.11
C MET A 60 11.07 8.78 23.86
N LYS A 61 11.86 9.79 23.48
CA LYS A 61 13.12 10.13 24.13
C LYS A 61 12.89 10.84 25.46
N ASN A 62 13.52 10.32 26.51
CA ASN A 62 13.53 10.84 27.87
C ASN A 62 14.52 12.01 28.01
N SER A 63 14.42 12.76 29.11
CA SER A 63 15.30 13.90 29.41
C SER A 63 16.77 13.51 29.61
N ASP A 64 17.02 12.28 30.05
CA ASP A 64 18.37 11.71 30.20
C ASP A 64 18.97 11.18 28.88
N GLY A 65 18.20 11.25 27.78
CA GLY A 65 18.60 10.79 26.46
C GLY A 65 18.29 9.32 26.16
N SER A 66 17.81 8.54 27.15
CA SER A 66 17.27 7.19 26.93
C SER A 66 15.93 7.23 26.18
N PHE A 67 15.44 6.08 25.73
CA PHE A 67 14.14 5.97 25.06
C PHE A 67 13.19 5.12 25.91
N LEU A 68 11.94 5.56 26.01
CA LEU A 68 10.87 4.78 26.60
C LEU A 68 10.33 3.80 25.56
N GLU A 69 10.60 2.52 25.77
CA GLU A 69 10.26 1.41 24.87
C GLU A 69 9.80 0.19 25.68
N SER A 70 9.32 -0.86 25.00
CA SER A 70 8.75 -2.06 25.62
C SER A 70 9.67 -2.80 26.59
N THR A 71 10.99 -2.63 26.45
CA THR A 71 11.98 -3.25 27.36
C THR A 71 12.01 -2.60 28.75
N ASN A 72 11.34 -1.46 28.95
CA ASN A 72 11.24 -0.80 30.25
C ASN A 72 10.41 -1.63 31.24
N SER A 73 10.91 -1.82 32.46
CA SER A 73 10.22 -2.62 33.49
C SER A 73 8.83 -2.11 33.86
N ASN A 74 8.58 -0.80 33.66
CA ASN A 74 7.32 -0.12 33.94
C ASN A 74 6.64 0.32 32.64
N TRP A 75 6.88 -0.37 31.53
CA TRP A 75 6.43 0.03 30.20
C TRP A 75 4.93 0.31 30.13
N TYR A 76 4.08 -0.60 30.60
CA TYR A 76 2.61 -0.45 30.53
C TYR A 76 2.13 0.86 31.17
N ASP A 77 2.54 1.12 32.41
CA ASP A 77 2.15 2.33 33.15
C ASP A 77 2.77 3.59 32.54
N SER A 78 4.05 3.52 32.17
CA SER A 78 4.79 4.66 31.62
C SER A 78 4.25 5.09 30.26
N ALA A 79 3.93 4.12 29.39
CA ALA A 79 3.35 4.38 28.07
C ALA A 79 1.90 4.87 28.18
N SER A 80 1.10 4.26 29.06
CA SER A 80 -0.27 4.71 29.36
C SER A 80 -0.29 6.17 29.82
N SER A 81 0.58 6.50 30.78
CA SER A 81 0.68 7.86 31.32
C SER A 81 1.22 8.85 30.30
N ARG A 82 2.19 8.45 29.46
CA ARG A 82 2.80 9.37 28.49
C ARG A 82 1.89 9.67 27.32
N TRP A 83 1.20 8.68 26.77
CA TRP A 83 0.46 8.82 25.51
C TRP A 83 -1.06 8.68 25.66
N GLY A 84 -1.58 8.59 26.88
CA GLY A 84 -3.01 8.44 27.14
C GLY A 84 -3.60 7.16 26.51
N GLY A 85 -2.79 6.10 26.37
CA GLY A 85 -3.18 4.85 25.74
C GLY A 85 -3.17 4.85 24.21
N ARG A 86 -2.58 5.85 23.53
CA ARG A 86 -2.40 5.81 22.06
C ARG A 86 -1.24 4.94 21.59
N VAL A 87 -0.31 4.61 22.47
CA VAL A 87 0.83 3.75 22.20
C VAL A 87 0.61 2.44 22.93
N GLN A 88 0.46 1.34 22.19
CA GLN A 88 0.09 0.03 22.74
C GLN A 88 0.81 -1.09 22.02
N ASP A 89 1.46 -1.97 22.77
CA ASP A 89 2.14 -3.15 22.25
C ASP A 89 1.46 -4.45 22.76
N ALA A 90 2.15 -5.59 22.65
CA ALA A 90 1.66 -6.87 23.17
C ALA A 90 1.22 -6.83 24.65
N ALA A 91 1.89 -6.02 25.49
CA ALA A 91 1.56 -5.91 26.92
C ALA A 91 0.19 -5.25 27.16
N PHE A 92 -0.35 -4.54 26.18
CA PHE A 92 -1.70 -3.97 26.19
C PHE A 92 -2.75 -4.92 25.62
N GLY A 93 -2.36 -6.14 25.21
CA GLY A 93 -3.25 -7.11 24.58
C GLY A 93 -3.45 -6.90 23.08
N GLN A 94 -2.58 -6.12 22.43
CA GLN A 94 -2.59 -6.00 20.97
C GLN A 94 -2.14 -7.32 20.35
N THR A 95 -2.91 -7.81 19.37
CA THR A 95 -2.64 -9.05 18.65
C THR A 95 -2.41 -8.78 17.18
N GLU A 96 -1.85 -9.76 16.47
CA GLU A 96 -1.73 -9.70 15.01
C GLU A 96 -3.10 -9.52 14.35
N LEU A 97 -3.14 -8.69 13.31
CA LEU A 97 -4.30 -8.52 12.47
C LEU A 97 -4.19 -9.46 11.27
N ASN A 98 -4.88 -10.59 11.37
CA ASN A 98 -4.91 -11.61 10.33
C ASN A 98 -6.05 -11.36 9.34
N LEU A 99 -5.80 -11.65 8.06
CA LEU A 99 -6.82 -11.58 7.02
C LEU A 99 -7.71 -12.84 7.07
N PRO A 100 -9.02 -12.72 6.81
CA PRO A 100 -9.95 -13.84 6.81
C PRO A 100 -9.89 -14.60 5.47
N LEU A 101 -8.73 -15.19 5.15
CA LEU A 101 -8.50 -15.95 3.93
C LEU A 101 -9.07 -17.38 4.07
N THR A 102 -9.54 -17.95 2.96
CA THR A 102 -10.34 -19.18 2.98
C THR A 102 -9.50 -20.43 3.18
N ASN A 103 -8.28 -20.49 2.62
CA ASN A 103 -7.45 -21.71 2.67
C ASN A 103 -5.94 -21.42 2.75
N SER A 104 -5.53 -20.22 3.16
CA SER A 104 -4.13 -19.84 3.19
C SER A 104 -3.88 -18.75 4.23
N ASP A 105 -2.79 -18.86 4.98
CA ASP A 105 -2.26 -17.75 5.79
C ASP A 105 -1.35 -16.82 4.98
N ASP A 106 -1.40 -16.89 3.64
CA ASP A 106 -0.58 -16.10 2.72
C ASP A 106 -1.40 -14.96 2.08
N PRO A 107 -1.22 -13.71 2.55
CA PRO A 107 -1.86 -12.54 1.98
C PRO A 107 -1.58 -12.30 0.49
N HIS A 108 -0.48 -12.83 -0.05
CA HIS A 108 -0.15 -12.68 -1.47
C HIS A 108 -1.21 -13.32 -2.38
N LYS A 109 -1.97 -14.31 -1.88
CA LYS A 109 -3.08 -14.94 -2.60
C LYS A 109 -4.18 -13.96 -3.02
N LEU A 110 -4.30 -12.81 -2.37
CA LEU A 110 -5.27 -11.78 -2.77
C LEU A 110 -5.01 -11.26 -4.20
N ILE A 111 -3.76 -11.22 -4.66
CA ILE A 111 -3.38 -10.62 -5.95
C ILE A 111 -3.04 -11.66 -7.03
N GLU A 112 -2.80 -12.92 -6.68
CA GLU A 112 -2.52 -14.01 -7.64
C GLU A 112 -3.73 -14.39 -8.50
N ARG A 113 -3.51 -15.13 -9.60
CA ARG A 113 -4.59 -15.69 -10.44
C ARG A 113 -5.63 -16.45 -9.61
N GLY A 114 -6.89 -16.38 -10.04
CA GLY A 114 -8.03 -16.98 -9.36
C GLY A 114 -8.22 -18.49 -9.60
N SER A 115 -7.50 -19.10 -10.55
CA SER A 115 -7.60 -20.54 -10.79
C SER A 115 -7.06 -21.34 -9.59
N GLY A 116 -7.94 -22.04 -8.88
CA GLY A 116 -7.59 -22.76 -7.65
C GLY A 116 -7.38 -21.85 -6.43
N ASN A 117 -7.63 -20.56 -6.55
CA ASN A 117 -7.44 -19.56 -5.50
C ASN A 117 -8.76 -18.77 -5.30
N PRO A 118 -9.59 -19.14 -4.32
CA PRO A 118 -10.88 -18.49 -4.10
C PRO A 118 -10.76 -17.07 -3.52
N ASP A 119 -9.62 -16.72 -2.94
CA ASP A 119 -9.40 -15.43 -2.25
C ASP A 119 -8.92 -14.33 -3.22
N SER A 120 -8.61 -14.68 -4.47
CA SER A 120 -8.12 -13.74 -5.47
C SER A 120 -9.13 -12.66 -5.82
N TYR A 121 -8.66 -11.41 -5.89
CA TYR A 121 -9.42 -10.29 -6.44
C TYR A 121 -9.68 -10.41 -7.95
N GLU A 122 -9.08 -11.37 -8.66
CA GLU A 122 -9.46 -11.69 -10.05
C GLU A 122 -10.95 -12.04 -10.17
N HIS A 123 -11.54 -12.67 -9.14
CA HIS A 123 -12.97 -13.02 -9.10
C HIS A 123 -13.90 -11.82 -8.94
N LYS A 124 -13.34 -10.65 -8.59
CA LYS A 124 -14.07 -9.39 -8.43
C LYS A 124 -13.94 -8.49 -9.66
N ALA A 125 -13.03 -8.80 -10.58
CA ALA A 125 -12.78 -7.96 -11.73
C ALA A 125 -13.92 -8.00 -12.75
N GLU A 126 -14.29 -6.82 -13.28
CA GLU A 126 -15.11 -6.70 -14.49
C GLU A 126 -14.27 -6.41 -15.75
N LEU A 127 -13.02 -5.97 -15.53
CA LEU A 127 -12.00 -5.83 -16.57
C LEU A 127 -10.71 -6.56 -16.15
N LYS A 128 -10.19 -7.39 -17.05
CA LYS A 128 -8.92 -8.10 -16.87
C LYS A 128 -7.91 -7.65 -17.92
N ILE A 129 -6.66 -7.46 -17.50
CA ILE A 129 -5.54 -7.18 -18.39
C ILE A 129 -4.60 -8.39 -18.29
N ILE A 130 -4.70 -9.29 -19.26
CA ILE A 130 -3.96 -10.55 -19.25
C ILE A 130 -3.00 -10.59 -20.44
N ASP A 131 -1.70 -10.76 -20.18
CA ASP A 131 -0.65 -10.94 -21.18
C ASP A 131 -0.64 -9.84 -22.27
N GLY A 132 -0.91 -8.60 -21.87
CA GLY A 132 -0.97 -7.43 -22.75
C GLY A 132 -2.30 -7.20 -23.48
N ALA A 133 -3.34 -7.99 -23.19
CA ALA A 133 -4.67 -7.83 -23.77
C ALA A 133 -5.72 -7.52 -22.71
N ALA A 134 -6.69 -6.67 -23.06
CA ALA A 134 -7.87 -6.39 -22.24
C ALA A 134 -8.98 -7.38 -22.54
N TYR A 135 -9.57 -7.93 -21.47
CA TYR A 135 -10.76 -8.77 -21.50
C TYR A 135 -11.82 -8.15 -20.62
N ALA A 136 -13.03 -7.98 -21.13
CA ALA A 136 -14.18 -7.55 -20.36
C ALA A 136 -15.24 -8.65 -20.33
N GLN A 137 -16.02 -8.68 -19.27
CA GLN A 137 -17.13 -9.62 -19.15
C GLN A 137 -18.34 -9.12 -19.98
N ILE A 138 -18.67 -9.83 -21.06
CA ILE A 138 -19.84 -9.56 -21.88
C ILE A 138 -20.82 -10.72 -21.67
N GLY A 139 -21.87 -10.46 -20.89
CA GLY A 139 -22.74 -11.52 -20.38
C GLY A 139 -21.98 -12.44 -19.41
N SER A 140 -21.83 -13.72 -19.78
CA SER A 140 -21.11 -14.71 -18.95
C SER A 140 -19.76 -15.12 -19.54
N VAL A 141 -19.27 -14.40 -20.56
CA VAL A 141 -18.04 -14.76 -21.29
C VAL A 141 -17.03 -13.63 -21.22
N TRP A 142 -15.79 -13.98 -20.92
CA TRP A 142 -14.64 -13.08 -21.07
C TRP A 142 -14.31 -12.89 -22.54
N THR A 143 -14.48 -11.68 -23.03
CA THR A 143 -14.25 -11.32 -24.44
C THR A 143 -13.03 -10.43 -24.53
N ASN A 144 -12.12 -10.69 -25.48
CA ASN A 144 -11.00 -9.80 -25.75
C ASN A 144 -11.52 -8.49 -26.38
N VAL A 145 -11.39 -7.39 -25.67
CA VAL A 145 -11.87 -6.06 -26.06
C VAL A 145 -10.73 -5.10 -26.40
N THR A 146 -9.49 -5.59 -26.47
CA THR A 146 -8.29 -4.76 -26.71
C THR A 146 -8.44 -3.84 -27.93
N ALA A 147 -8.94 -4.38 -29.04
CA ALA A 147 -9.15 -3.61 -30.28
C ALA A 147 -10.36 -2.67 -30.24
N LEU A 148 -11.21 -2.77 -29.20
CA LEU A 148 -12.40 -1.96 -28.99
C LEU A 148 -12.16 -0.81 -28.01
N LEU A 149 -11.04 -0.82 -27.29
CA LEU A 149 -10.59 0.30 -26.49
C LEU A 149 -10.12 1.45 -27.39
N PRO A 150 -10.13 2.70 -26.91
CA PRO A 150 -9.47 3.80 -27.61
C PRO A 150 -8.03 3.43 -27.99
N ALA A 151 -7.57 3.88 -29.16
CA ALA A 151 -6.26 3.52 -29.66
C ALA A 151 -5.15 3.89 -28.65
N ASN A 152 -4.19 2.97 -28.44
CA ASN A 152 -3.12 3.11 -27.47
C ASN A 152 -3.59 3.20 -26.01
N THR A 153 -4.74 2.61 -25.65
CA THR A 153 -5.12 2.43 -24.24
C THR A 153 -4.20 1.42 -23.57
N LEU A 154 -3.89 0.31 -24.25
CA LEU A 154 -2.86 -0.64 -23.85
C LEU A 154 -1.68 -0.58 -24.80
N THR A 155 -0.47 -0.45 -24.27
CA THR A 155 0.77 -0.52 -25.05
C THR A 155 1.84 -1.33 -24.34
N SER A 156 2.72 -1.97 -25.10
CA SER A 156 3.90 -2.62 -24.53
C SER A 156 5.04 -1.62 -24.43
N LYS A 157 5.64 -1.49 -23.24
CA LYS A 157 6.78 -0.61 -22.97
C LYS A 157 7.89 -1.40 -22.29
N SER A 158 9.12 -0.95 -22.47
CA SER A 158 10.29 -1.55 -21.83
C SER A 158 11.19 -0.47 -21.26
N PHE A 159 11.67 -0.68 -20.04
CA PHE A 159 12.62 0.19 -19.35
C PHE A 159 13.46 -0.63 -18.38
N TYR A 160 14.59 -0.09 -17.93
CA TYR A 160 15.48 -0.79 -17.02
C TYR A 160 15.20 -0.37 -15.57
N ASP A 161 14.82 -1.33 -14.73
CA ASP A 161 14.70 -1.11 -13.30
C ASP A 161 16.07 -1.34 -12.66
N LYS A 162 16.67 -0.26 -12.14
CA LYS A 162 17.99 -0.31 -11.49
C LYS A 162 17.97 -0.86 -10.06
N HIS A 163 16.80 -0.95 -9.43
CA HIS A 163 16.64 -1.65 -8.17
C HIS A 163 16.68 -3.15 -8.41
N GLU A 164 15.92 -3.63 -9.41
CA GLU A 164 15.87 -5.05 -9.75
C GLU A 164 17.04 -5.50 -10.66
N GLY A 165 17.79 -4.55 -11.23
CA GLY A 165 18.93 -4.85 -12.10
C GLY A 165 18.56 -5.49 -13.43
N THR A 166 17.31 -5.33 -13.89
CA THR A 166 16.78 -6.03 -15.06
C THR A 166 15.90 -5.14 -15.95
N TRP A 167 15.69 -5.58 -17.19
CA TRP A 167 14.72 -4.96 -18.09
C TRP A 167 13.32 -5.42 -17.72
N VAL A 168 12.45 -4.44 -17.47
CA VAL A 168 11.03 -4.63 -17.18
C VAL A 168 10.27 -4.50 -18.49
N ASN A 169 9.40 -5.47 -18.78
CA ASN A 169 8.43 -5.37 -19.84
C ASN A 169 7.05 -5.13 -19.25
N THR A 170 6.48 -4.00 -19.61
CA THR A 170 5.20 -3.56 -19.06
C THR A 170 4.09 -3.63 -20.07
N THR A 171 2.93 -4.05 -19.59
CA THR A 171 1.66 -3.64 -20.18
C THR A 171 1.30 -2.28 -19.58
N GLU A 172 1.53 -1.21 -20.33
CA GLU A 172 1.17 0.16 -19.95
C GLU A 172 -0.30 0.42 -20.27
N VAL A 173 -1.04 0.89 -19.26
CA VAL A 173 -2.43 1.31 -19.32
C VAL A 173 -2.49 2.83 -19.25
N ASP A 174 -2.99 3.45 -20.31
CA ASP A 174 -3.38 4.86 -20.29
C ASP A 174 -4.76 4.97 -19.61
N MET A 175 -4.74 5.43 -18.36
CA MET A 175 -5.93 5.45 -17.50
C MET A 175 -6.96 6.49 -17.97
N ALA A 176 -6.52 7.64 -18.48
CA ALA A 176 -7.40 8.65 -19.06
C ALA A 176 -8.17 8.09 -20.27
N LYS A 177 -7.51 7.36 -21.17
CA LYS A 177 -8.19 6.69 -22.27
C LYS A 177 -9.13 5.61 -21.79
N LEU A 178 -8.69 4.77 -20.84
CA LEU A 178 -9.52 3.69 -20.31
C LEU A 178 -10.81 4.22 -19.67
N ALA A 179 -10.73 5.33 -18.91
CA ALA A 179 -11.87 5.98 -18.27
C ALA A 179 -12.95 6.45 -19.27
N THR A 180 -12.56 6.81 -20.50
CA THR A 180 -13.53 7.19 -21.55
C THR A 180 -14.14 5.99 -22.28
N SER A 181 -13.65 4.78 -22.05
CA SER A 181 -14.12 3.58 -22.74
C SER A 181 -15.41 3.04 -22.11
N THR A 182 -16.26 2.40 -22.93
CA THR A 182 -17.45 1.68 -22.43
C THR A 182 -17.09 0.41 -21.65
N TYR A 183 -15.81 0.07 -21.56
CA TYR A 183 -15.28 -1.12 -20.88
C TYR A 183 -14.61 -0.79 -19.54
N PHE A 184 -14.65 0.47 -19.10
CA PHE A 184 -14.30 0.77 -17.72
C PHE A 184 -15.23 -0.02 -16.79
N PRO A 185 -14.69 -0.77 -15.80
CA PRO A 185 -15.50 -1.65 -14.97
C PRO A 185 -16.49 -0.85 -14.13
N SER A 186 -17.76 -1.23 -14.18
CA SER A 186 -18.83 -0.53 -13.45
C SER A 186 -18.71 -0.68 -11.94
N ASN A 187 -18.16 -1.82 -11.50
CA ASN A 187 -17.81 -2.06 -10.10
C ASN A 187 -16.45 -1.48 -9.70
N GLY A 188 -15.72 -0.86 -10.63
CA GLY A 188 -14.42 -0.24 -10.38
C GLY A 188 -13.25 -1.22 -10.20
N VAL A 189 -13.38 -2.52 -10.48
CA VAL A 189 -12.31 -3.49 -10.24
C VAL A 189 -11.60 -3.87 -11.55
N ILE A 190 -10.29 -3.62 -11.58
CA ILE A 190 -9.38 -4.04 -12.65
C ILE A 190 -8.40 -5.06 -12.08
N TYR A 191 -8.25 -6.19 -12.76
CA TYR A 191 -7.25 -7.20 -12.43
C TYR A 191 -6.23 -7.34 -13.56
N ALA A 192 -4.94 -7.39 -13.22
CA ALA A 192 -3.85 -7.54 -14.17
C ALA A 192 -2.95 -8.73 -13.84
N SER A 193 -2.48 -9.39 -14.88
CA SER A 193 -1.55 -10.50 -14.80
C SER A 193 -0.83 -10.67 -16.14
N ASP A 194 0.46 -10.95 -16.08
CA ASP A 194 1.32 -11.04 -17.24
C ASP A 194 2.40 -12.11 -17.03
N ASP A 195 2.21 -13.25 -17.68
CA ASP A 195 3.11 -14.41 -17.61
C ASP A 195 3.75 -14.69 -18.97
N ARG A 196 3.88 -13.65 -19.81
CA ARG A 196 4.59 -13.76 -21.09
C ARG A 196 6.04 -14.15 -20.85
N ALA A 197 6.48 -15.22 -21.52
CA ALA A 197 7.75 -15.86 -21.24
C ALA A 197 8.98 -14.98 -21.51
N GLY A 198 10.01 -15.17 -20.68
CA GLY A 198 11.37 -14.67 -20.92
C GLY A 198 11.67 -13.26 -20.44
N THR A 199 10.80 -12.69 -19.61
CA THR A 199 10.84 -11.25 -19.27
C THR A 199 10.38 -10.98 -17.83
N PHE A 200 10.90 -9.92 -17.22
CA PHE A 200 10.36 -9.40 -15.96
C PHE A 200 9.11 -8.59 -16.28
N ASN A 201 7.93 -9.18 -16.10
CA ASN A 201 6.67 -8.56 -16.49
C ASN A 201 6.11 -7.68 -15.39
N ALA A 202 5.41 -6.62 -15.78
CA ALA A 202 4.75 -5.72 -14.83
C ALA A 202 3.58 -4.95 -15.45
N LEU A 203 2.70 -4.45 -14.58
CA LEU A 203 1.69 -3.47 -14.96
C LEU A 203 2.29 -2.06 -14.85
N ARG A 204 2.01 -1.18 -15.81
CA ARG A 204 2.28 0.26 -15.64
C ARG A 204 1.01 1.07 -15.84
N LEU A 205 0.71 1.94 -14.89
CA LEU A 205 -0.38 2.91 -14.98
C LEU A 205 0.20 4.27 -15.39
N ALA A 206 -0.32 4.85 -16.46
CA ALA A 206 0.09 6.16 -16.97
C ALA A 206 -1.14 7.04 -17.20
N ASP A 207 -0.92 8.36 -17.24
CA ASP A 207 -1.95 9.36 -17.53
C ASP A 207 -3.18 9.20 -16.61
N ALA A 208 -2.93 9.05 -15.32
CA ALA A 208 -3.91 8.68 -14.30
C ALA A 208 -4.26 9.84 -13.34
N ALA A 209 -3.96 11.09 -13.72
CA ALA A 209 -4.20 12.26 -12.88
C ALA A 209 -5.69 12.43 -12.56
N ASP A 210 -6.57 12.22 -13.55
CA ASP A 210 -8.01 12.15 -13.40
C ASP A 210 -8.48 10.73 -13.71
N LEU A 211 -9.06 10.05 -12.73
CA LEU A 211 -9.57 8.69 -12.89
C LEU A 211 -11.01 8.67 -13.42
N GLY A 212 -11.77 9.75 -13.26
CA GLY A 212 -13.20 9.87 -13.58
C GLY A 212 -14.14 8.98 -12.74
N HIS A 213 -13.62 7.92 -12.11
CA HIS A 213 -14.39 6.88 -11.44
C HIS A 213 -13.63 6.28 -10.24
N PRO A 214 -14.34 5.77 -9.22
CA PRO A 214 -13.74 4.91 -8.19
C PRO A 214 -13.08 3.67 -8.81
N VAL A 215 -11.88 3.30 -8.36
CA VAL A 215 -11.14 2.17 -8.94
C VAL A 215 -10.25 1.43 -7.95
N SER A 216 -10.25 0.10 -8.01
CA SER A 216 -9.27 -0.75 -7.34
C SER A 216 -8.55 -1.62 -8.38
N ILE A 217 -7.23 -1.50 -8.42
CA ILE A 217 -6.39 -2.17 -9.41
C ILE A 217 -5.52 -3.18 -8.70
N PHE A 218 -5.70 -4.45 -9.04
CA PHE A 218 -4.97 -5.59 -8.49
C PHE A 218 -4.06 -6.18 -9.56
N SER A 219 -2.82 -6.51 -9.20
CA SER A 219 -1.85 -7.09 -10.12
C SER A 219 -1.04 -8.16 -9.41
N GLU A 220 -0.96 -9.37 -9.96
CA GLU A 220 -0.04 -10.36 -9.41
C GLU A 220 1.43 -9.99 -9.66
N ASN A 221 1.70 -9.22 -10.72
CA ASN A 221 3.02 -8.70 -11.05
C ASN A 221 3.30 -7.36 -10.36
N PRO A 222 4.58 -6.92 -10.30
CA PRO A 222 4.92 -5.57 -9.88
C PRO A 222 4.15 -4.50 -10.66
N MET A 223 3.83 -3.40 -10.00
CA MET A 223 3.08 -2.28 -10.57
C MET A 223 3.91 -1.00 -10.54
N TYR A 224 3.96 -0.30 -11.67
CA TYR A 224 4.58 1.01 -11.81
C TYR A 224 3.50 2.07 -12.00
N VAL A 225 3.56 3.16 -11.25
CA VAL A 225 2.65 4.30 -11.40
C VAL A 225 3.46 5.48 -11.92
N LYS A 226 3.15 5.93 -13.14
CA LYS A 226 3.89 6.98 -13.84
C LYS A 226 3.12 8.29 -13.82
N GLY A 227 3.74 9.29 -13.20
CA GLY A 227 3.19 10.63 -13.06
C GLY A 227 2.16 10.73 -11.94
N ASP A 228 1.37 11.78 -12.00
CA ASP A 228 0.28 12.01 -11.07
C ASP A 228 -0.76 10.88 -11.15
N PHE A 229 -1.25 10.47 -10.00
CA PHE A 229 -2.30 9.47 -9.84
C PHE A 229 -3.41 10.03 -8.95
N ASN A 230 -4.62 10.14 -9.51
CA ASN A 230 -5.82 10.57 -8.80
C ASN A 230 -5.67 11.95 -8.13
N SER A 231 -4.99 12.87 -8.81
CA SER A 231 -4.70 14.23 -8.32
C SER A 231 -5.78 15.25 -8.68
N ILE A 232 -6.61 14.95 -9.68
CA ILE A 232 -7.75 15.76 -10.14
C ILE A 232 -9.03 15.04 -9.73
N ASP A 233 -10.00 15.79 -9.18
CA ASP A 233 -11.31 15.31 -8.77
C ASP A 233 -11.27 13.93 -8.07
N LYS A 234 -10.44 13.88 -7.02
CA LYS A 234 -10.03 12.67 -6.29
C LYS A 234 -11.19 11.68 -6.10
N GLN A 235 -10.97 10.45 -6.57
CA GLN A 235 -11.87 9.31 -6.45
C GLN A 235 -11.39 8.31 -5.38
N PRO A 236 -12.27 7.46 -4.81
CA PRO A 236 -11.85 6.31 -4.03
C PRO A 236 -10.98 5.37 -4.87
N ALA A 237 -9.70 5.26 -4.53
CA ALA A 237 -8.74 4.50 -5.31
C ALA A 237 -7.87 3.56 -4.47
N ALA A 238 -7.67 2.33 -4.94
CA ALA A 238 -6.71 1.38 -4.36
C ALA A 238 -5.80 0.73 -5.41
N LEU A 239 -4.56 0.48 -5.01
CA LEU A 239 -3.54 -0.21 -5.79
C LEU A 239 -3.03 -1.40 -4.96
N ALA A 240 -3.07 -2.60 -5.53
CA ALA A 240 -2.57 -3.81 -4.90
C ALA A 240 -1.66 -4.58 -5.86
N ALA A 241 -0.39 -4.77 -5.50
CA ALA A 241 0.56 -5.47 -6.38
C ALA A 241 1.71 -6.11 -5.61
N ASP A 242 2.41 -7.06 -6.25
CA ASP A 242 3.62 -7.69 -5.70
C ASP A 242 4.56 -6.66 -5.08
N ALA A 243 4.86 -5.60 -5.83
CA ALA A 243 5.51 -4.39 -5.36
C ALA A 243 5.01 -3.16 -6.15
N VAL A 244 4.85 -2.01 -5.50
CA VAL A 244 4.45 -0.75 -6.14
C VAL A 244 5.60 0.25 -6.20
N THR A 245 5.94 0.68 -7.41
CA THR A 245 6.98 1.67 -7.71
C THR A 245 6.38 2.95 -8.31
N PHE A 246 6.73 4.10 -7.75
CA PHE A 246 6.29 5.41 -8.26
C PHE A 246 7.37 6.07 -9.12
N LEU A 247 6.97 6.48 -10.31
CA LEU A 247 7.79 7.17 -11.30
C LEU A 247 7.21 8.58 -11.47
N SER A 248 8.05 9.61 -11.41
CA SER A 248 7.60 11.00 -11.42
C SER A 248 6.97 11.43 -12.74
N ASN A 249 6.34 12.60 -12.74
CA ASN A 249 5.84 13.28 -13.95
C ASN A 249 6.94 13.52 -15.02
N ASN A 250 8.22 13.46 -14.67
CA ASN A 250 9.34 13.62 -15.61
C ASN A 250 10.05 12.30 -15.95
N TRP A 251 9.46 11.16 -15.58
CA TRP A 251 10.01 9.85 -15.91
C TRP A 251 10.17 9.67 -17.43
N ASP A 252 11.34 9.19 -17.83
CA ASP A 252 11.72 8.92 -19.21
C ASP A 252 12.39 7.55 -19.28
N ASP A 253 11.72 6.60 -19.97
CA ASP A 253 12.18 5.23 -20.15
C ASP A 253 13.60 5.17 -20.72
N ALA A 254 13.97 6.10 -21.63
CA ALA A 254 15.31 6.12 -22.23
C ALA A 254 16.41 6.44 -21.19
N ARG A 255 16.08 7.18 -20.13
CA ARG A 255 17.02 7.55 -19.06
C ARG A 255 17.15 6.49 -17.98
N SER A 256 16.34 5.44 -18.03
CA SER A 256 16.43 4.30 -17.13
C SER A 256 17.60 3.35 -17.42
N HIS A 257 18.16 3.42 -18.65
CA HIS A 257 19.21 2.53 -19.15
C HIS A 257 20.34 2.24 -18.13
N PRO A 258 20.88 1.01 -18.06
CA PRO A 258 21.88 0.61 -17.06
C PRO A 258 23.10 1.55 -17.02
N ASP A 259 23.54 2.07 -18.15
CA ASP A 259 24.69 2.98 -18.25
C ASP A 259 24.36 4.46 -17.93
N THR A 260 23.07 4.81 -17.84
CA THR A 260 22.67 6.20 -17.56
C THR A 260 22.86 6.51 -16.08
N SER A 261 23.61 7.58 -15.76
CA SER A 261 23.81 8.00 -14.38
C SER A 261 22.50 8.43 -13.70
N LEU A 262 22.38 8.13 -12.40
CA LEU A 262 21.24 8.54 -11.56
C LEU A 262 20.96 10.05 -11.67
N ASN A 263 21.99 10.90 -11.84
CA ASN A 263 21.81 12.34 -11.95
C ASN A 263 21.04 12.82 -13.21
N ARG A 264 20.83 11.94 -14.19
CA ARG A 264 20.04 12.23 -15.41
C ARG A 264 18.54 11.96 -15.23
N ARG A 265 18.14 11.21 -14.20
CA ARG A 265 16.74 10.87 -13.89
C ARG A 265 16.12 11.91 -12.96
N ARG A 266 16.15 13.18 -13.37
CA ARG A 266 15.59 14.31 -12.61
C ARG A 266 14.07 14.22 -12.57
N VAL A 267 13.47 14.64 -11.48
CA VAL A 267 12.01 14.55 -11.28
C VAL A 267 11.34 15.92 -11.33
N THR A 268 10.02 15.90 -11.49
CA THR A 268 9.14 17.01 -11.14
C THR A 268 8.19 16.57 -10.02
N GLU A 269 7.56 17.53 -9.34
CA GLU A 269 6.62 17.23 -8.26
C GLU A 269 5.52 16.29 -8.76
N THR A 270 5.20 15.26 -7.97
CA THR A 270 4.24 14.22 -8.32
C THR A 270 3.32 13.92 -7.15
N THR A 271 2.03 13.78 -7.42
CA THR A 271 0.97 13.53 -6.44
C THR A 271 0.31 12.18 -6.68
N CYS A 272 0.19 11.37 -5.63
CA CYS A 272 -0.53 10.11 -5.65
C CYS A 272 -1.57 10.09 -4.52
N ASN A 273 -2.85 9.90 -4.86
CA ASN A 273 -3.91 9.67 -3.89
C ASN A 273 -4.49 8.27 -4.06
N ALA A 274 -4.05 7.32 -3.23
CA ALA A 274 -4.51 5.94 -3.30
C ALA A 274 -4.23 5.18 -1.99
N SER A 275 -5.08 4.20 -1.68
CA SER A 275 -4.74 3.15 -0.72
C SER A 275 -3.85 2.12 -1.40
N VAL A 276 -2.69 1.81 -0.82
CA VAL A 276 -1.69 0.93 -1.45
C VAL A 276 -1.45 -0.29 -0.57
N MET A 277 -1.67 -1.46 -1.15
CA MET A 277 -1.35 -2.78 -0.60
C MET A 277 -0.20 -3.37 -1.42
N THR A 278 0.97 -3.54 -0.81
CA THR A 278 2.19 -3.88 -1.57
C THR A 278 3.09 -4.78 -0.76
N GLY A 279 4.01 -5.46 -1.45
CA GLY A 279 5.10 -6.20 -0.81
C GLY A 279 6.38 -5.39 -0.67
N ASN A 280 7.22 -5.81 0.25
CA ASN A 280 8.60 -5.35 0.41
C ASN A 280 9.55 -6.56 0.52
N THR A 281 10.84 -6.34 0.71
CA THR A 281 11.80 -7.41 1.04
C THR A 281 11.97 -7.53 2.55
N ASN A 282 12.46 -8.66 3.06
CA ASN A 282 12.71 -8.80 4.49
C ASN A 282 14.06 -8.18 4.89
N THR A 283 14.10 -7.55 6.07
CA THR A 283 15.38 -7.16 6.69
C THR A 283 16.07 -8.41 7.24
N THR A 284 17.35 -8.58 6.91
CA THR A 284 18.22 -9.65 7.42
C THR A 284 19.30 -9.07 8.34
N SER A 285 20.17 -9.92 8.87
CA SER A 285 21.33 -9.49 9.68
C SER A 285 22.36 -8.68 8.87
N SER A 286 22.40 -8.84 7.55
CA SER A 286 23.35 -8.19 6.66
C SER A 286 22.73 -7.11 5.76
N ASN A 287 21.41 -7.16 5.53
CA ASN A 287 20.71 -6.26 4.62
C ASN A 287 19.50 -5.61 5.30
N TYR A 288 19.46 -4.28 5.30
CA TYR A 288 18.27 -3.52 5.66
C TYR A 288 17.37 -3.33 4.43
N ASN A 289 16.07 -3.56 4.57
CA ASN A 289 15.11 -3.48 3.46
C ASN A 289 14.60 -2.06 3.15
N GLY A 290 15.07 -1.04 3.89
CA GLY A 290 14.64 0.35 3.69
C GLY A 290 13.34 0.73 4.41
N GLY A 291 12.79 -0.11 5.31
CA GLY A 291 11.67 0.27 6.19
C GLY A 291 10.42 0.78 5.46
N LEU A 292 9.67 1.65 6.13
CA LEU A 292 8.51 2.34 5.53
C LEU A 292 8.95 3.30 4.43
N GLU A 293 10.14 3.88 4.56
CA GLU A 293 10.68 4.86 3.62
C GLU A 293 11.00 4.32 2.22
N ASN A 294 11.04 2.98 2.09
CA ASN A 294 11.17 2.22 0.85
C ASN A 294 9.89 1.48 0.42
N LEU A 295 8.84 1.48 1.25
CA LEU A 295 7.62 0.72 0.93
C LEU A 295 6.97 1.25 -0.37
N PRO A 296 6.78 2.58 -0.54
CA PRO A 296 6.76 3.19 -1.86
C PRO A 296 8.17 3.13 -2.48
N ARG A 297 8.33 2.39 -3.56
CA ARG A 297 9.63 2.28 -4.26
C ARG A 297 9.82 3.43 -5.25
N PHE A 298 11.08 3.74 -5.51
CA PHE A 298 11.48 4.84 -6.39
C PHE A 298 12.69 4.47 -7.25
N LEU A 299 12.76 5.03 -8.46
CA LEU A 299 13.85 4.78 -9.42
C LEU A 299 14.47 6.08 -9.96
N GLU A 300 14.39 7.19 -9.23
CA GLU A 300 14.83 8.48 -9.75
C GLU A 300 15.66 9.27 -8.75
N THR A 301 16.42 10.25 -9.23
CA THR A 301 17.01 11.22 -8.32
C THR A 301 15.91 12.23 -8.04
N TRP A 302 15.28 12.14 -6.86
CA TRP A 302 14.23 13.07 -6.42
C TRP A 302 14.75 14.49 -6.14
N LYS A 303 15.34 15.06 -7.18
CA LYS A 303 15.92 16.38 -7.31
C LYS A 303 15.53 16.94 -8.67
N ASP A 304 15.31 18.24 -8.73
CA ASP A 304 15.04 18.96 -9.97
C ASP A 304 16.33 19.20 -10.80
N ASN A 305 16.19 19.89 -11.92
CA ASN A 305 17.33 20.22 -12.81
C ASN A 305 18.40 21.10 -12.14
N TRP A 306 18.06 21.80 -11.07
CA TRP A 306 18.98 22.67 -10.30
C TRP A 306 19.56 21.96 -9.07
N GLY A 307 19.17 20.72 -8.80
CA GLY A 307 19.66 19.91 -7.69
C GLY A 307 18.90 20.10 -6.38
N ASN A 308 17.79 20.85 -6.37
CA ASN A 308 16.93 20.99 -5.19
C ASN A 308 16.08 19.73 -5.02
N GLN A 309 15.84 19.33 -3.78
CA GLN A 309 15.01 18.17 -3.48
C GLN A 309 13.55 18.45 -3.84
N VAL A 310 12.88 17.46 -4.45
CA VAL A 310 11.50 17.59 -4.94
C VAL A 310 10.55 16.77 -4.08
N LYS A 311 9.30 17.23 -3.99
CA LYS A 311 8.24 16.58 -3.23
C LYS A 311 7.63 15.40 -3.97
N PHE A 312 7.39 14.33 -3.24
CA PHE A 312 6.40 13.32 -3.57
C PHE A 312 5.26 13.44 -2.56
N LYS A 313 4.07 13.79 -3.06
CA LYS A 313 2.87 13.93 -2.25
C LYS A 313 2.09 12.63 -2.31
N PHE A 314 1.85 12.02 -1.16
CA PHE A 314 1.07 10.80 -1.05
C PHE A 314 -0.04 11.00 -0.02
N THR A 315 -1.28 10.75 -0.41
CA THR A 315 -2.43 10.72 0.50
C THR A 315 -3.14 9.38 0.38
N GLY A 316 -3.22 8.63 1.47
CA GLY A 316 -3.84 7.31 1.46
C GLY A 316 -3.42 6.44 2.65
N SER A 317 -3.57 5.13 2.51
CA SER A 317 -3.04 4.15 3.46
C SER A 317 -1.94 3.32 2.80
N LEU A 318 -0.89 2.99 3.55
CA LEU A 318 0.14 2.06 3.11
C LEU A 318 0.02 0.77 3.93
N VAL A 319 -0.13 -0.36 3.25
CA VAL A 319 -0.27 -1.68 3.87
C VAL A 319 0.78 -2.62 3.28
N ASN A 320 1.67 -3.15 4.12
CA ASN A 320 2.64 -4.16 3.75
C ASN A 320 2.19 -5.52 4.27
N LEU A 321 1.65 -6.37 3.39
CA LEU A 321 1.05 -7.65 3.78
C LEU A 321 1.91 -8.87 3.44
N TRP A 322 2.88 -8.74 2.54
CA TRP A 322 3.68 -9.86 2.05
C TRP A 322 5.13 -9.44 1.80
N ASN A 323 6.00 -10.44 1.67
CA ASN A 323 7.26 -10.22 0.98
C ASN A 323 7.01 -10.31 -0.53
N SER A 324 7.52 -9.35 -1.29
CA SER A 324 7.47 -9.40 -2.75
C SER A 324 8.17 -10.67 -3.25
N LEU A 325 7.51 -11.39 -4.16
CA LEU A 325 7.97 -12.63 -4.78
C LEU A 325 8.63 -12.41 -6.14
N GLN A 326 8.39 -11.24 -6.78
CA GLN A 326 8.97 -10.91 -8.08
C GLN A 326 9.99 -9.78 -8.00
N ALA A 327 9.66 -8.67 -7.34
CA ALA A 327 10.57 -7.54 -7.15
C ALA A 327 11.32 -7.66 -5.81
N ASP A 328 12.22 -8.63 -5.70
CA ASP A 328 12.83 -9.06 -4.43
C ASP A 328 14.28 -8.60 -4.22
N SER A 329 14.79 -7.70 -5.07
CA SER A 329 16.17 -7.24 -4.98
C SER A 329 16.47 -6.44 -3.70
N PRO A 330 17.72 -6.50 -3.18
CA PRO A 330 18.10 -5.76 -1.98
C PRO A 330 17.99 -4.24 -2.15
N TRP A 331 17.46 -3.60 -1.11
CA TRP A 331 17.37 -2.15 -1.06
C TRP A 331 18.75 -1.47 -0.99
N SER A 332 18.90 -0.35 -1.71
CA SER A 332 20.08 0.52 -1.61
C SER A 332 19.77 1.99 -1.90
N TYR A 333 20.15 2.86 -0.96
CA TYR A 333 20.08 4.30 -1.15
C TYR A 333 21.22 4.83 -2.05
N GLY A 334 20.90 5.78 -2.95
CA GLY A 334 21.90 6.52 -3.73
C GLY A 334 22.44 5.82 -4.97
N ILE A 335 22.16 4.53 -5.17
CA ILE A 335 22.56 3.76 -6.36
C ILE A 335 21.53 3.95 -7.48
N TYR A 336 20.26 3.65 -7.17
CA TYR A 336 19.17 3.70 -8.14
C TYR A 336 18.15 4.81 -7.86
N TYR A 337 18.12 5.37 -6.65
CA TYR A 337 17.26 6.50 -6.29
C TYR A 337 17.89 7.42 -5.23
N THR A 338 17.39 8.66 -5.12
CA THR A 338 17.56 9.51 -3.93
C THR A 338 16.20 9.88 -3.38
N ALA A 339 16.04 10.09 -2.08
CA ALA A 339 14.71 10.24 -1.47
C ALA A 339 14.03 11.58 -1.80
N PRO A 340 12.69 11.60 -1.99
CA PRO A 340 11.93 12.84 -2.08
C PRO A 340 11.80 13.55 -0.72
N ILE A 341 11.31 14.79 -0.77
CA ILE A 341 10.58 15.36 0.36
C ILE A 341 9.26 14.57 0.47
N ARG A 342 9.13 13.77 1.53
CA ARG A 342 7.97 12.91 1.78
C ARG A 342 6.86 13.71 2.44
N GLU A 343 5.90 14.16 1.65
CA GLU A 343 4.66 14.77 2.12
C GLU A 343 3.57 13.69 2.11
N TRP A 344 3.67 12.78 3.10
CA TRP A 344 2.83 11.60 3.22
C TRP A 344 1.76 11.84 4.28
N ALA A 345 0.51 11.64 3.91
CA ALA A 345 -0.64 11.87 4.76
C ALA A 345 -1.60 10.68 4.71
N TYR A 346 -2.33 10.47 5.81
CA TYR A 346 -3.48 9.59 5.81
C TYR A 346 -4.64 10.29 5.11
N ASP A 347 -5.36 9.55 4.27
CA ASP A 347 -6.58 10.05 3.65
C ASP A 347 -7.75 9.92 4.62
N THR A 348 -8.23 11.05 5.14
CA THR A 348 -9.38 11.08 6.06
C THR A 348 -10.68 10.63 5.40
N ASP A 349 -10.75 10.56 4.07
CA ASP A 349 -11.91 9.95 3.41
C ASP A 349 -12.03 8.44 3.75
N LEU A 350 -10.95 7.78 4.15
CA LEU A 350 -10.97 6.38 4.57
C LEU A 350 -11.67 6.15 5.92
N ASP A 351 -11.99 7.20 6.67
CA ASP A 351 -12.83 7.12 7.86
C ASP A 351 -14.33 7.01 7.52
N ASP A 352 -14.71 7.33 6.27
CA ASP A 352 -16.08 7.24 5.76
C ASP A 352 -16.26 5.95 4.93
N PRO A 353 -17.08 4.98 5.41
CA PRO A 353 -17.34 3.74 4.67
C PRO A 353 -17.87 3.94 3.24
N SER A 354 -18.49 5.09 2.94
CA SER A 354 -19.00 5.40 1.59
C SER A 354 -17.94 5.88 0.61
N LYS A 355 -16.74 6.21 1.10
CA LYS A 355 -15.61 6.70 0.30
C LYS A 355 -14.44 5.72 0.23
N LEU A 356 -14.66 4.48 0.70
CA LEU A 356 -13.67 3.43 0.58
C LEU A 356 -13.48 3.03 -0.89
N PRO A 357 -12.25 2.71 -1.32
CA PRO A 357 -12.03 2.13 -2.65
C PRO A 357 -12.91 0.89 -2.91
N PRO A 358 -13.26 0.61 -4.17
CA PRO A 358 -14.03 -0.58 -4.53
C PRO A 358 -13.46 -1.87 -3.92
N GLU A 359 -14.33 -2.75 -3.41
CA GLU A 359 -13.96 -4.02 -2.78
C GLU A 359 -12.93 -3.91 -1.62
N THR A 360 -12.88 -2.77 -0.93
CA THR A 360 -12.09 -2.63 0.31
C THR A 360 -12.50 -3.72 1.32
N PRO A 361 -11.53 -4.44 1.92
CA PRO A 361 -11.83 -5.41 2.97
C PRO A 361 -12.58 -4.75 4.14
N VAL A 362 -13.71 -5.34 4.53
CA VAL A 362 -14.49 -4.87 5.68
C VAL A 362 -14.64 -5.97 6.73
N VAL A 363 -14.22 -5.68 7.95
CA VAL A 363 -14.52 -6.53 9.11
C VAL A 363 -15.85 -6.09 9.70
N ARG A 364 -16.81 -7.01 9.80
CA ARG A 364 -18.11 -6.75 10.43
C ARG A 364 -18.14 -7.36 11.82
N ILE A 365 -18.37 -6.53 12.84
CA ILE A 365 -18.60 -7.00 14.20
C ILE A 365 -20.10 -7.19 14.40
N PHE A 366 -20.53 -8.42 14.67
CA PHE A 366 -21.91 -8.70 15.03
C PHE A 366 -22.09 -8.47 16.53
N GLN A 367 -22.74 -7.38 16.90
CA GLN A 367 -23.14 -7.13 18.27
C GLN A 367 -24.57 -7.63 18.48
N ARG A 368 -24.73 -8.60 19.39
CA ARG A 368 -26.05 -9.05 19.83
C ARG A 368 -26.69 -7.96 20.69
N THR A 369 -27.71 -7.29 20.16
CA THR A 369 -28.35 -6.15 20.84
C THR A 369 -29.45 -6.57 21.80
N ARG A 370 -30.37 -7.45 21.37
CA ARG A 370 -31.43 -7.99 22.24
C ARG A 370 -31.92 -9.36 21.79
N TRP A 371 -32.59 -10.04 22.70
CA TRP A 371 -33.47 -11.15 22.40
C TRP A 371 -34.91 -10.64 22.35
N GLN A 372 -35.67 -11.06 21.35
CA GLN A 372 -37.11 -10.84 21.30
C GLN A 372 -37.78 -12.19 21.04
N GLN A 373 -38.78 -12.51 21.85
CA GLN A 373 -39.64 -13.66 21.65
C GLN A 373 -40.66 -13.33 20.55
N VAL A 374 -40.73 -14.16 19.50
CA VAL A 374 -41.54 -13.87 18.30
C VAL A 374 -42.87 -14.62 18.29
N ASP A 375 -43.09 -15.63 19.15
CA ASP A 375 -44.44 -16.17 19.40
C ASP A 375 -44.51 -17.00 20.70
N ILE A 376 -45.68 -17.04 21.33
CA ILE A 376 -46.05 -18.03 22.36
C ILE A 376 -47.24 -18.81 21.78
N GLY A 377 -46.95 -19.90 21.08
CA GLY A 377 -47.99 -20.89 20.78
C GLY A 377 -48.35 -21.61 22.06
N TYR A 378 -49.51 -21.31 22.65
CA TYR A 378 -50.07 -22.16 23.70
C TYR A 378 -50.50 -23.48 23.06
N ALA A 379 -49.91 -24.59 23.49
CA ALA A 379 -50.46 -25.90 23.17
C ALA A 379 -51.82 -26.00 23.87
N VAL A 380 -52.91 -26.06 23.10
CA VAL A 380 -54.22 -26.36 23.66
C VAL A 380 -54.17 -27.79 24.15
N GLN A 381 -54.25 -27.98 25.46
CA GLN A 381 -54.45 -29.30 26.04
C GLN A 381 -55.93 -29.66 25.81
N GLU A 382 -56.19 -30.61 24.90
CA GLU A 382 -57.51 -31.24 24.80
C GLU A 382 -57.72 -32.11 26.05
N ASP A 383 -58.29 -31.54 27.10
CA ASP A 383 -58.79 -32.33 28.21
C ASP A 383 -60.13 -32.95 27.81
N SER A 384 -60.15 -34.28 27.86
CA SER A 384 -61.29 -35.15 27.56
C SER A 384 -62.39 -35.06 28.63
N ILE A 385 -63.58 -34.67 28.16
CA ILE A 385 -64.96 -34.85 28.68
C ILE A 385 -65.27 -34.33 30.09
#